data_AF-A0A507D190-F1
#
_entry.id   AF-A0A507D190-F1
#
_cell.length_a   1.000
_cell.length_b   1.000
_cell.length_c   1.000
_cell.angle_alpha   90.00
_cell.angle_beta   90.00
_cell.angle_gamma   90.00
#
_symmetry.space_group_name_H-M   'P 1'
#
loop_
_entity.id
_entity.type
_entity.pdbx_description
1 polymer ?
#
loop_
_entity_poly.entity_id
_entity_poly.type
_entity_poly.pdbx_seq_one_letter_code
_entity_poly.pdbx_strand_id
1 'polypeptide(L)'
;MFSAGFSESKAQLPIRIAVNDVDEGPVRAMVEFVATNSIITELADISQRKRLYDLSEKYELDSLASAAADLIIKIDLNVETMIELLEFAGNISVRSCSLHASNTSKSI
;
A
#
# COMPACT_ATOMS: atom_id res chain seq x y z
N MET A 1 -13.83 -5.98 -6.84
CA MET A 1 -13.98 -4.59 -7.35
C MET A 1 -14.47 -4.56 -8.80
N PHE A 2 -13.84 -5.27 -9.75
CA PHE A 2 -14.29 -5.32 -11.15
C PHE A 2 -15.15 -6.54 -11.53
N SER A 3 -15.46 -7.41 -10.56
CA SER A 3 -16.39 -8.52 -10.74
C SER A 3 -17.83 -8.01 -10.88
N ALA A 4 -18.63 -8.73 -11.68
CA ALA A 4 -20.03 -8.41 -11.96
C ALA A 4 -20.83 -8.33 -10.65
N GLY A 5 -21.03 -7.10 -10.16
CA GLY A 5 -21.62 -6.86 -8.84
C GLY A 5 -21.43 -5.45 -8.30
N PHE A 6 -20.42 -4.71 -8.80
CA PHE A 6 -20.15 -3.33 -8.40
C PHE A 6 -20.46 -2.32 -9.50
N SER A 7 -20.80 -1.08 -9.13
CA SER A 7 -21.10 -0.01 -10.11
C SER A 7 -19.92 0.24 -11.06
N GLU A 8 -18.68 0.02 -10.59
CA GLU A 8 -17.46 0.07 -11.39
C GLU A 8 -17.45 -0.94 -12.56
N SER A 9 -18.14 -2.08 -12.42
CA SER A 9 -18.31 -3.07 -13.50
C SER A 9 -19.32 -2.67 -14.58
N LYS A 10 -20.13 -1.63 -14.32
CA LYS A 10 -21.14 -1.08 -15.24
C LYS A 10 -20.72 0.28 -15.82
N ALA A 11 -19.57 0.81 -15.44
CA ALA A 11 -19.08 2.08 -15.93
C ALA A 11 -18.81 1.99 -17.44
N GLN A 12 -19.41 2.90 -18.21
CA GLN A 12 -19.18 3.01 -19.65
C GLN A 12 -17.72 3.43 -19.88
N LEU A 13 -17.05 2.72 -20.78
CA LEU A 13 -15.64 2.95 -21.08
C LEU A 13 -15.38 4.41 -21.51
N PRO A 14 -14.25 5.01 -21.06
CA PRO A 14 -13.22 4.42 -20.22
C PRO A 14 -13.58 4.44 -18.72
N ILE A 15 -13.37 3.31 -18.03
CA ILE A 15 -13.51 3.21 -16.57
C ILE A 15 -12.44 4.08 -15.93
N ARG A 16 -12.85 5.13 -15.21
CA ARG A 16 -11.95 6.02 -14.48
C ARG A 16 -12.19 5.85 -12.98
N ILE A 17 -11.14 5.47 -12.26
CA ILE A 17 -11.15 5.43 -10.79
C ILE A 17 -10.38 6.65 -10.31
N ALA A 18 -11.05 7.52 -9.56
CA ALA A 18 -10.40 8.64 -8.91
C ALA A 18 -9.61 8.14 -7.70
N VAL A 19 -8.28 8.28 -7.78
CA VAL A 19 -7.37 8.03 -6.66
C VAL A 19 -6.98 9.40 -6.11
N ASN A 20 -7.72 9.86 -5.10
CA ASN A 20 -7.48 11.15 -4.44
C ASN A 20 -6.53 10.97 -3.25
N ASP A 21 -5.77 12.01 -2.90
CA ASP A 21 -4.87 12.08 -1.73
C ASP A 21 -3.71 11.08 -1.72
N VAL A 22 -3.09 10.85 -2.87
CA VAL A 22 -1.94 9.94 -3.01
C VAL A 22 -0.87 10.56 -3.88
N ASP A 23 0.38 10.45 -3.41
CA ASP A 23 1.54 10.87 -4.18
C ASP A 23 1.71 10.01 -5.45
N GLU A 24 2.02 10.66 -6.56
CA GLU A 24 2.14 10.03 -7.88
C GLU A 24 3.21 8.92 -7.89
N GLY A 25 4.34 9.14 -7.23
CA GLY A 25 5.48 8.20 -7.19
C GLY A 25 5.09 6.82 -6.63
N PRO A 26 4.58 6.74 -5.39
CA PRO A 26 4.10 5.48 -4.80
C PRO A 26 3.02 4.78 -5.64
N VAL A 27 2.08 5.52 -6.23
CA VAL A 27 1.05 4.92 -7.09
C VAL A 27 1.66 4.36 -8.36
N ARG A 28 2.59 5.08 -9.00
CA ARG A 28 3.29 4.60 -10.19
C ARG A 28 4.10 3.34 -9.87
N ALA A 29 4.86 3.33 -8.78
CA ALA A 29 5.61 2.17 -8.32
C ALA A 29 4.71 0.94 -8.06
N MET A 30 3.52 1.14 -7.47
CA MET A 30 2.53 0.07 -7.29
C MET A 30 2.05 -0.48 -8.64
N VAL A 31 1.67 0.39 -9.59
CA VAL A 31 1.19 -0.02 -10.92
C VAL A 31 2.28 -0.75 -11.70
N GLU A 32 3.52 -0.26 -11.64
CA GLU A 32 4.68 -0.92 -12.25
C GLU A 32 4.92 -2.30 -11.65
N PHE A 33 4.86 -2.43 -10.33
CA PHE A 33 5.05 -3.70 -9.67
C PHE A 33 3.96 -4.70 -10.05
N VAL A 34 2.69 -4.29 -10.12
CA VAL A 34 1.61 -5.18 -10.57
C VAL A 34 1.80 -5.61 -12.03
N ALA A 35 2.33 -4.73 -12.88
CA ALA A 35 2.52 -5.03 -14.30
C ALA A 35 3.79 -5.85 -14.60
N THR A 36 4.87 -5.65 -13.85
CA THR A 36 6.22 -6.15 -14.18
C THR A 36 6.88 -6.96 -13.06
N ASN A 37 6.25 -7.04 -11.89
CA ASN A 37 6.80 -7.63 -10.67
C ASN A 37 8.12 -6.98 -10.21
N SER A 38 8.34 -5.71 -10.58
CA SER A 38 9.52 -4.93 -10.22
C SER A 38 9.15 -3.47 -9.95
N ILE A 39 9.88 -2.83 -9.03
CA ILE A 39 9.78 -1.39 -8.76
C ILE A 39 10.95 -0.71 -9.49
N ILE A 40 10.63 0.08 -10.51
CA ILE A 40 11.63 0.82 -11.31
C ILE A 40 11.59 2.30 -10.93
N THR A 41 10.39 2.82 -10.64
CA THR A 41 10.19 4.18 -10.15
C THR A 41 11.05 4.46 -8.92
N GLU A 42 11.88 5.50 -9.02
CA GLU A 42 12.64 6.01 -7.89
C GLU A 42 11.71 6.73 -6.90
N LEU A 43 11.76 6.32 -5.65
CA LEU A 43 11.04 6.96 -4.55
C LEU A 43 12.02 7.87 -3.81
N ALA A 44 11.71 9.17 -3.78
CA ALA A 44 12.67 10.20 -3.38
C ALA A 44 13.04 10.13 -1.89
N ASP A 45 12.10 9.77 -1.03
CA ASP A 45 12.26 9.81 0.42
C ASP A 45 11.53 8.67 1.12
N ILE A 46 11.77 8.56 2.43
CA ILE A 46 11.18 7.55 3.31
C ILE A 46 9.65 7.62 3.35
N SER A 47 9.07 8.82 3.21
CA SER A 47 7.62 9.02 3.23
C SER A 47 6.97 8.35 2.01
N GLN A 48 7.57 8.49 0.83
CA GLN A 48 7.09 7.81 -0.37
C GLN A 48 7.19 6.29 -0.28
N ARG A 49 8.25 5.76 0.33
CA ARG A 49 8.40 4.30 0.56
C ARG A 49 7.39 3.77 1.58
N LYS A 50 7.15 4.49 2.68
CA LYS A 50 6.07 4.20 3.63
C LYS A 50 4.69 4.26 2.97
N ARG A 51 4.47 5.23 2.07
CA ARG A 51 3.21 5.35 1.33
C ARG A 51 3.00 4.21 0.35
N LEU A 52 4.07 3.69 -0.26
CA LEU A 52 3.99 2.47 -1.09
C LEU A 52 3.58 1.26 -0.24
N TYR A 53 4.12 1.14 0.97
CA TYR A 53 3.71 0.11 1.92
C TYR A 53 2.22 0.26 2.28
N ASP A 54 1.76 1.45 2.65
CA ASP A 54 0.35 1.71 2.94
C ASP A 54 -0.57 1.34 1.75
N LEU A 55 -0.14 1.61 0.52
CA LEU A 55 -0.89 1.22 -0.69
C LEU A 55 -0.97 -0.28 -0.84
N SER A 56 0.13 -1.00 -0.57
CA SER A 56 0.14 -2.46 -0.65
C SER A 56 -0.85 -3.10 0.35
N GLU A 57 -0.95 -2.57 1.57
CA GLU A 57 -1.93 -3.02 2.56
C GLU A 57 -3.35 -2.68 2.11
N LYS A 58 -3.57 -1.44 1.63
CA LYS A 58 -4.89 -0.97 1.19
C LYS A 58 -5.49 -1.81 0.05
N TYR A 59 -4.62 -2.30 -0.85
CA TYR A 59 -5.02 -3.09 -2.01
C TYR A 59 -4.75 -4.59 -1.84
N GLU A 60 -4.36 -5.03 -0.64
CA GLU A 60 -4.11 -6.45 -0.29
C GLU A 60 -3.07 -7.11 -1.23
N LEU A 61 -1.95 -6.40 -1.45
CA LEU A 61 -0.84 -6.83 -2.31
C LEU A 61 0.37 -7.28 -1.47
N ASP A 62 0.31 -8.48 -0.89
CA ASP A 62 1.33 -9.00 0.05
C ASP A 62 2.77 -8.99 -0.51
N SER A 63 2.93 -9.32 -1.79
CA SER A 63 4.24 -9.31 -2.46
C SER A 63 4.82 -7.89 -2.59
N LEU A 64 3.94 -6.89 -2.77
CA LEU A 64 4.35 -5.48 -2.79
C LEU A 64 4.66 -4.98 -1.39
N ALA A 65 3.92 -5.42 -0.37
CA ALA A 65 4.20 -5.09 1.03
C ALA A 65 5.60 -5.55 1.43
N SER A 66 5.95 -6.78 1.06
CA SER A 66 7.28 -7.36 1.26
C SER A 66 8.36 -6.55 0.53
N ALA A 67 8.13 -6.22 -0.75
CA ALA A 67 9.09 -5.46 -1.54
C ALA A 67 9.29 -4.02 -1.02
N ALA A 68 8.22 -3.36 -0.57
CA ALA A 68 8.27 -2.03 0.02
C ALA A 68 9.00 -2.04 1.37
N ALA A 69 8.74 -3.03 2.22
CA ALA A 69 9.46 -3.21 3.48
C ALA A 69 10.96 -3.44 3.25
N ASP A 70 11.32 -4.28 2.28
CA ASP A 70 12.72 -4.50 1.88
C ASP A 70 13.41 -3.21 1.42
N LEU A 71 12.71 -2.37 0.65
CA LEU A 71 13.24 -1.06 0.23
C LEU A 71 13.49 -0.14 1.43
N ILE A 72 12.54 -0.08 2.37
CA ILE A 72 12.66 0.72 3.59
C ILE A 72 13.85 0.23 4.43
N ILE A 73 13.98 -1.09 4.64
CA ILE A 73 15.07 -1.67 5.42
C ILE A 73 16.42 -1.38 4.76
N LYS A 74 16.52 -1.52 3.43
CA LYS A 74 17.80 -1.34 2.72
C LYS A 74 18.26 0.11 2.65
N ILE A 75 17.33 1.05 2.50
CA ILE A 75 17.64 2.45 2.21
C ILE A 75 17.56 3.30 3.49
N ASP A 76 16.54 3.08 4.31
CA ASP A 76 16.20 3.98 5.40
C ASP A 76 16.59 3.47 6.77
N LEU A 77 16.84 2.18 6.99
CA LEU A 77 17.14 1.67 8.33
C LEU A 77 18.54 2.10 8.79
N ASN A 78 18.58 3.11 9.66
CA ASN A 78 19.79 3.57 10.33
C ASN A 78 19.45 4.08 11.75
N VAL A 79 20.47 4.50 12.50
CA VAL A 79 20.30 4.90 13.91
C VAL A 79 19.35 6.10 14.08
N GLU A 80 19.32 7.02 13.12
CA GLU A 80 18.50 8.24 13.18
C GLU A 80 17.02 7.95 12.90
N THR A 81 16.73 6.99 12.03
CA THR A 81 15.38 6.64 11.56
C THR A 81 14.77 5.44 12.27
N MET A 82 15.56 4.66 13.03
CA MET A 82 15.12 3.42 13.66
C MET A 82 13.87 3.59 14.54
N ILE A 83 13.82 4.65 15.35
CA ILE A 83 12.67 4.91 16.24
C ILE A 83 11.42 5.18 15.40
N GLU A 84 11.53 6.04 14.39
CA GLU A 84 10.44 6.39 13.49
C GLU A 84 9.92 5.16 12.70
N LEU A 85 10.82 4.25 12.31
CA LEU A 85 10.47 3.01 11.63
C LEU A 85 9.79 2.00 12.56
N LEU A 86 10.23 1.92 13.82
CA LEU A 86 9.57 1.11 14.85
C LEU A 86 8.16 1.62 15.16
N GLU A 87 7.97 2.94 15.26
CA GLU A 87 6.65 3.54 15.44
C GLU A 87 5.74 3.27 14.23
N PHE A 88 6.28 3.38 13.01
CA PHE A 88 5.56 3.04 11.79
C PHE A 88 5.10 1.56 11.79
N ALA A 89 6.00 0.62 12.09
CA ALA A 89 5.68 -0.80 12.16
C ALA A 89 4.66 -1.11 13.28
N GLY A 90 4.77 -0.44 14.43
CA GLY A 90 3.81 -0.56 15.52
C GLY A 90 2.41 -0.11 15.12
N ASN A 91 2.30 1.01 14.40
CA ASN A 91 1.02 1.51 13.90
C ASN A 91 0.36 0.56 12.88
N ILE A 92 1.17 -0.09 12.02
CA ILE A 92 0.67 -1.13 11.10
C ILE A 92 0.13 -2.32 11.89
N SER A 93 0.88 -2.83 12.87
CA SER A 93 0.45 -3.96 13.72
C SER A 93 -0.88 -3.70 14.42
N VAL A 94 -1.06 -2.50 14.99
CA VAL A 94 -2.33 -2.09 15.62
C VAL A 94 -3.46 -2.00 14.58
N ARG A 95 -3.20 -1.45 13.39
CA ARG A 95 -4.20 -1.40 12.31
C ARG A 95 -4.62 -2.79 11.85
N SER A 96 -3.69 -3.72 11.65
CA SER A 96 -3.99 -5.12 11.31
C SER A 96 -4.84 -5.81 12.39
N CYS A 97 -4.55 -5.57 13.67
CA CYS A 97 -5.37 -6.09 14.78
C CYS A 97 -6.79 -5.49 14.81
N SER A 98 -6.94 -4.21 14.49
CA SER A 98 -8.24 -3.51 14.48
C SER A 98 -9.12 -3.90 13.29
N LEU A 99 -8.51 -4.15 12.12
CA LEU A 99 -9.19 -4.69 10.94
C LEU A 99 -9.74 -6.10 11.20
N HIS A 100 -8.97 -6.94 11.89
CA HIS A 100 -9.41 -8.29 12.22
C HIS A 100 -10.60 -8.32 13.20
N ALA A 101 -10.66 -7.36 14.15
CA ALA A 101 -11.78 -7.21 15.09
C ALA A 101 -13.06 -6.69 14.42
N SER A 102 -12.94 -5.90 13.36
CA SER A 102 -14.09 -5.32 12.64
C SER A 102 -14.81 -6.31 11.72
N ASN A 103 -14.09 -7.31 11.20
CA ASN A 103 -14.66 -8.36 10.35
C ASN A 103 -15.43 -9.45 11.14
N THR A 104 -15.13 -9.62 12.44
CA THR A 104 -15.88 -10.54 13.31
C THR A 104 -17.23 -10.01 13.79
N SER A 105 -17.45 -8.69 13.78
CA SER A 105 -18.71 -8.07 14.24
C SER A 105 -19.80 -7.96 13.16
N LYS A 106 -19.55 -8.40 11.92
CA LYS A 106 -20.54 -8.41 10.82
C LYS A 106 -21.15 -9.79 10.53
N SER A 107 -20.87 -10.80 11.35
CA SER A 107 -21.37 -12.19 11.17
C SER A 107 -22.39 -12.62 12.23
N ILE A 108 -23.18 -11.70 12.78
CA ILE A 108 -24.35 -12.02 13.62
C ILE A 108 -25.58 -11.32 13.05
#